data_AF-A0A2T0JR57-F1
#
_entry.id   AF-A0A2T0JR57-F1
#
_cell.length_a   1.000
_cell.length_b   1.000
_cell.length_c   1.000
_cell.angle_alpha   90.00
_cell.angle_beta   90.00
_cell.angle_gamma   90.00
#
_symmetry.space_group_name_H-M   'P 1'
#
loop_
_entity.id
_entity.type
_entity.pdbx_description
1 polymer ?
#
loop_
_entity_poly.entity_id
_entity_poly.type
_entity_poly.pdbx_seq_one_letter_code
_entity_poly.pdbx_strand_id
1 'polypeptide(L)'
;MSKAPILLLDLDGVLNPFAAAACPDGYLEHVCFEGEDPQRYCPAHAGWIRELAAAGELWWATGWGDYANELFLPLLGVDPLPVVRFPTVPFEPELKVPAVDRVAGDRPAAWIDDNHTPRGLRWAAARPAPTLLVSVDPAVGWTRSDVDNVLEWVRCL
;
A
#
# COMPACT_ATOMS: atom_id res chain seq x y z
N MET A 1 17.01 -6.37 20.45
CA MET A 1 16.78 -5.27 19.49
C MET A 1 15.45 -5.57 18.82
N SER A 2 14.42 -4.74 19.02
CA SER A 2 13.18 -4.90 18.27
C SER A 2 13.49 -4.65 16.78
N LYS A 3 13.03 -5.54 15.90
CA LYS A 3 13.15 -5.33 14.45
C LYS A 3 12.17 -4.22 14.05
N ALA A 4 12.53 -3.42 13.04
CA ALA A 4 11.64 -2.38 12.51
C ALA A 4 10.28 -2.98 12.08
N PRO A 5 9.17 -2.24 12.25
CA PRO A 5 7.85 -2.70 11.81
C PRO A 5 7.80 -2.82 10.28
N ILE A 6 6.95 -3.72 9.80
CA ILE A 6 6.66 -3.89 8.37
C ILE A 6 5.47 -3.02 8.00
N LEU A 7 5.65 -2.13 7.02
CA LEU A 7 4.59 -1.29 6.49
C LEU A 7 4.29 -1.78 5.07
N LEU A 8 3.03 -2.09 4.80
CA LEU A 8 2.57 -2.65 3.53
C LEU A 8 1.65 -1.64 2.87
N LEU A 9 1.95 -1.31 1.62
CA LEU A 9 1.26 -0.28 0.86
C LEU A 9 0.71 -0.88 -0.43
N ASP A 10 -0.61 -0.89 -0.61
CA ASP A 10 -1.20 -1.14 -1.93
C ASP A 10 -1.13 0.11 -2.81
N LEU A 11 -1.39 -0.05 -4.11
CA LEU A 11 -1.36 1.02 -5.11
C LEU A 11 -2.77 1.35 -5.60
N ASP A 12 -3.46 0.40 -6.22
CA ASP A 12 -4.84 0.61 -6.69
C ASP A 12 -5.78 0.77 -5.50
N GLY A 13 -6.67 1.75 -5.57
CA GLY A 13 -7.59 2.11 -4.48
C GLY A 13 -6.92 2.91 -3.36
N VAL A 14 -5.58 2.93 -3.29
CA VAL A 14 -4.82 3.66 -2.28
C VAL A 14 -4.15 4.90 -2.86
N LEU A 15 -3.13 4.74 -3.72
CA LEU A 15 -2.47 5.86 -4.39
C LEU A 15 -3.15 6.21 -5.71
N ASN A 16 -3.75 5.20 -6.38
CA ASN A 16 -4.56 5.36 -7.57
C ASN A 16 -6.04 5.19 -7.20
N PRO A 17 -6.78 6.28 -6.91
CA PRO A 17 -8.22 6.22 -6.60
C PRO A 17 -9.03 5.92 -7.87
N PHE A 18 -8.99 4.66 -8.31
CA PHE A 18 -9.59 4.21 -9.55
C PHE A 18 -11.13 4.31 -9.54
N ALA A 19 -11.75 4.24 -8.35
CA ALA A 19 -13.20 4.30 -8.23
C ALA A 19 -13.75 5.74 -8.16
N ALA A 20 -12.88 6.76 -8.16
CA ALA A 20 -13.36 8.14 -8.17
C ALA A 20 -14.03 8.46 -9.51
N ALA A 21 -15.19 9.16 -9.46
CA ALA A 21 -15.98 9.47 -10.65
C ALA A 21 -15.26 10.36 -11.66
N ALA A 22 -14.27 11.13 -11.21
CA ALA A 22 -13.35 11.93 -12.01
C ALA A 22 -11.98 11.98 -11.30
N CYS A 23 -10.94 12.42 -12.01
CA CYS A 23 -9.63 12.65 -11.40
C CYS A 23 -9.75 13.63 -10.23
N PRO A 24 -9.41 13.23 -8.99
CA PRO A 24 -9.56 14.11 -7.84
C PRO A 24 -8.61 15.31 -7.89
N ASP A 25 -8.94 16.37 -7.16
CA ASP A 25 -8.10 17.57 -7.08
C ASP A 25 -6.69 17.24 -6.57
N GLY A 26 -5.67 17.78 -7.25
CA GLY A 26 -4.26 17.53 -6.93
C GLY A 26 -3.70 16.23 -7.52
N TYR A 27 -4.54 15.36 -8.08
CA TYR A 27 -4.11 14.21 -8.86
C TYR A 27 -3.90 14.57 -10.32
N LEU A 28 -3.03 13.80 -10.96
CA LEU A 28 -2.73 13.79 -12.38
C LEU A 28 -2.99 12.38 -12.92
N GLU A 29 -3.23 12.28 -14.23
CA GLU A 29 -3.45 11.02 -14.92
C GLU A 29 -2.24 10.65 -15.80
N HIS A 30 -1.86 9.37 -15.79
CA HIS A 30 -0.80 8.82 -16.62
C HIS A 30 -1.13 7.39 -17.05
N VAL A 31 -0.91 7.07 -18.31
CA VAL A 31 -1.11 5.72 -18.84
C VAL A 31 0.16 4.92 -18.60
N CYS A 32 0.16 4.06 -17.56
CA CYS A 32 1.32 3.21 -17.27
C CYS A 32 1.41 2.01 -18.23
N PHE A 33 0.27 1.50 -18.69
CA PHE A 33 0.20 0.38 -19.62
C PHE A 33 -0.51 0.81 -20.91
N GLU A 34 0.17 0.68 -22.05
CA GLU A 34 -0.35 1.12 -23.34
C GLU A 34 -1.67 0.41 -23.67
N GLY A 35 -2.71 1.18 -24.00
CA GLY A 35 -4.04 0.67 -24.32
C GLY A 35 -4.96 0.45 -23.11
N GLU A 36 -4.51 0.77 -21.89
CA GLU A 36 -5.31 0.75 -20.67
C GLU A 36 -5.76 2.16 -20.24
N ASP A 37 -6.71 2.20 -19.30
CA ASP A 37 -7.14 3.45 -18.67
C ASP A 37 -5.98 4.08 -17.86
N PRO A 38 -5.92 5.41 -17.77
CA PRO A 38 -4.86 6.07 -17.02
C PRO A 38 -4.97 5.82 -15.52
N GLN A 39 -3.82 5.67 -14.88
CA GLN A 39 -3.70 5.67 -13.43
C GLN A 39 -3.60 7.11 -12.92
N ARG A 40 -4.20 7.32 -11.75
CA ARG A 40 -4.15 8.59 -11.04
C ARG A 40 -3.02 8.58 -10.04
N TYR A 41 -2.32 9.70 -9.92
CA TYR A 41 -1.26 9.87 -8.94
C TYR A 41 -1.21 11.32 -8.47
N CYS A 42 -0.80 11.55 -7.22
CA CYS A 42 -0.64 12.88 -6.66
C CYS A 42 0.84 13.09 -6.31
N PRO A 43 1.57 14.03 -6.95
CA PRO A 43 2.98 14.29 -6.65
C PRO A 43 3.28 14.57 -5.17
N ALA A 44 2.33 15.15 -4.44
CA ALA A 44 2.47 15.41 -3.01
C ALA A 44 2.63 14.13 -2.17
N HIS A 45 2.11 12.99 -2.65
CA HIS A 45 2.21 11.70 -1.96
C HIS A 45 3.65 11.16 -1.88
N ALA A 46 4.57 11.67 -2.70
CA ALA A 46 5.98 11.32 -2.61
C ALA A 46 6.57 11.62 -1.22
N GLY A 47 6.11 12.69 -0.55
CA GLY A 47 6.52 12.99 0.82
C GLY A 47 6.03 11.93 1.81
N TRP A 48 4.77 11.53 1.68
CA TRP A 48 4.12 10.58 2.60
C TRP A 48 4.72 9.18 2.50
N ILE A 49 5.06 8.72 1.29
CA ILE A 49 5.78 7.46 1.08
C ILE A 49 7.14 7.50 1.79
N ARG A 50 7.89 8.60 1.66
CA ARG A 50 9.21 8.75 2.33
C ARG A 50 9.08 8.79 3.85
N GLU A 51 8.03 9.40 4.39
CA GLU A 51 7.75 9.39 5.83
C GLU A 51 7.50 7.97 6.35
N LEU A 52 6.66 7.19 5.66
CA LEU A 52 6.42 5.78 6.01
C LEU A 52 7.71 4.96 5.90
N ALA A 53 8.48 5.11 4.83
CA ALA A 53 9.76 4.43 4.65
C ALA A 53 10.81 4.80 5.71
N ALA A 54 10.72 5.99 6.31
CA ALA A 54 11.57 6.39 7.43
C ALA A 54 11.10 5.81 8.78
N ALA A 55 9.82 5.47 8.91
CA ALA A 55 9.23 4.94 10.13
C ALA A 55 9.34 3.41 10.25
N GLY A 56 9.48 2.69 9.13
CA GLY A 56 9.60 1.24 9.12
C GLY A 56 10.09 0.69 7.79
N GLU A 57 10.13 -0.63 7.68
CA GLU A 57 10.40 -1.30 6.40
C GLU A 57 9.13 -1.23 5.53
N LEU A 58 9.09 -0.29 4.58
CA LEU A 58 7.97 -0.11 3.66
C LEU A 58 8.08 -1.05 2.45
N TRP A 59 7.02 -1.81 2.19
CA TRP A 59 6.91 -2.79 1.11
C TRP A 59 5.68 -2.53 0.24
N TRP A 60 5.83 -2.69 -1.06
CA TRP A 60 4.70 -2.79 -1.97
C TRP A 60 3.90 -4.07 -1.71
N ALA A 61 2.62 -3.91 -1.39
CA ALA A 61 1.62 -4.97 -1.25
C ALA A 61 0.55 -4.87 -2.34
N THR A 62 1.00 -4.65 -3.59
CA THR A 62 0.14 -4.46 -4.75
C THR A 62 0.25 -5.57 -5.80
N GLY A 63 -0.84 -5.82 -6.54
CA GLY A 63 -0.86 -6.71 -7.69
C GLY A 63 0.05 -6.28 -8.85
N TRP A 64 0.48 -5.01 -8.86
CA TRP A 64 1.45 -4.49 -9.84
C TRP A 64 2.82 -5.15 -9.74
N GLY A 65 3.20 -5.65 -8.55
CA GLY A 65 4.53 -6.21 -8.33
C GLY A 65 5.64 -5.19 -8.64
N ASP A 66 6.62 -5.61 -9.45
CA ASP A 66 7.75 -4.74 -9.83
C ASP A 66 7.34 -3.55 -10.70
N TYR A 67 6.23 -3.64 -11.44
CA TYR A 67 5.75 -2.53 -12.27
C TYR A 67 5.39 -1.28 -11.45
N ALA A 68 5.09 -1.43 -10.15
CA ALA A 68 4.92 -0.27 -9.27
C ALA A 68 6.20 0.56 -9.15
N ASN A 69 7.37 -0.08 -9.13
CA ASN A 69 8.67 0.61 -9.12
C ASN A 69 9.07 1.10 -10.51
N GLU A 70 8.74 0.36 -11.57
CA GLU A 70 9.18 0.65 -12.94
C GLU A 70 8.35 1.75 -13.60
N LEU A 71 7.06 1.84 -13.29
CA LEU A 71 6.11 2.70 -13.98
C LEU A 71 5.51 3.77 -13.08
N PHE A 72 5.15 3.44 -11.83
CA PHE A 72 4.42 4.38 -10.96
C PHE A 72 5.34 5.27 -10.12
N LEU A 73 6.33 4.72 -9.40
CA LEU A 73 7.23 5.52 -8.58
C LEU A 73 8.06 6.58 -9.33
N PRO A 74 8.47 6.38 -10.60
CA PRO A 74 9.14 7.42 -11.37
C PRO A 74 8.30 8.70 -11.52
N LEU A 75 6.96 8.58 -11.55
CA LEU A 75 6.04 9.74 -11.58
C LEU A 75 6.14 10.59 -10.30
N LEU A 76 6.58 9.98 -9.19
CA LEU A 76 6.72 10.60 -7.88
C LEU A 76 8.18 10.97 -7.52
N GLY A 77 9.15 10.52 -8.33
CA GLY A 77 10.58 10.68 -8.03
C GLY A 77 11.00 10.03 -6.71
N VAL A 78 10.43 8.86 -6.40
CA VAL A 78 10.71 8.09 -5.17
C VAL A 78 11.55 6.85 -5.53
N ASP A 79 12.49 6.52 -4.66
CA ASP A 79 13.35 5.35 -4.84
C ASP A 79 12.54 4.03 -4.77
N PRO A 80 12.95 2.97 -5.49
CA PRO A 80 12.26 1.70 -5.49
C PRO A 80 12.06 1.10 -4.09
N LEU A 81 10.87 0.52 -3.87
CA LEU A 81 10.53 -0.20 -2.64
C LEU A 81 10.62 -1.71 -2.84
N PRO A 82 10.91 -2.50 -1.79
CA PRO A 82 10.81 -3.95 -1.87
C PRO A 82 9.36 -4.39 -2.15
N VAL A 83 9.19 -5.50 -2.88
CA VAL A 83 7.91 -5.95 -3.42
C VAL A 83 7.47 -7.28 -2.78
N VAL A 84 6.24 -7.33 -2.27
CA VAL A 84 5.60 -8.59 -1.87
C VAL A 84 5.26 -9.40 -3.12
N ARG A 85 5.75 -10.65 -3.17
CA ARG A 85 5.54 -11.54 -4.32
C ARG A 85 4.20 -12.27 -4.21
N PHE A 86 3.22 -11.81 -4.98
CA PHE A 86 1.92 -12.47 -5.18
C PHE A 86 1.91 -13.40 -6.41
N PRO A 87 0.87 -14.22 -6.59
CA PRO A 87 0.62 -14.90 -7.86
C PRO A 87 0.52 -13.91 -9.03
N THR A 88 0.67 -14.41 -10.26
CA THR A 88 0.43 -13.61 -11.47
C THR A 88 -1.04 -13.19 -11.52
N VAL A 89 -1.29 -11.91 -11.83
CA VAL A 89 -2.65 -11.39 -12.05
C VAL A 89 -3.29 -12.02 -13.30
N PRO A 90 -4.62 -12.27 -13.31
CA PRO A 90 -5.56 -12.02 -12.22
C PRO A 90 -5.49 -13.08 -11.12
N PHE A 91 -5.69 -12.67 -9.87
CA PHE A 91 -5.82 -13.56 -8.72
C PHE A 91 -6.85 -13.02 -7.73
N GLU A 92 -7.48 -13.91 -6.96
CA GLU A 92 -8.44 -13.51 -5.92
C GLU A 92 -7.75 -12.68 -4.83
N PRO A 93 -8.30 -11.52 -4.40
CA PRO A 93 -7.63 -10.62 -3.45
C PRO A 93 -7.20 -11.29 -2.13
N GLU A 94 -7.94 -12.31 -1.69
CA GLU A 94 -7.59 -13.10 -0.50
C GLU A 94 -6.25 -13.86 -0.63
N LEU A 95 -5.74 -14.06 -1.84
CA LEU A 95 -4.44 -14.66 -2.09
C LEU A 95 -3.26 -13.72 -1.79
N LYS A 96 -3.50 -12.43 -1.48
CA LYS A 96 -2.48 -11.54 -0.92
C LYS A 96 -2.01 -12.01 0.47
N VAL A 97 -2.93 -12.53 1.29
CA VAL A 97 -2.70 -12.77 2.73
C VAL A 97 -1.50 -13.68 3.03
N PRO A 98 -1.31 -14.86 2.39
CA PRO A 98 -0.15 -15.71 2.68
C PRO A 98 1.20 -15.05 2.39
N ALA A 99 1.29 -14.22 1.35
CA ALA A 99 2.53 -13.55 1.01
C ALA A 99 2.79 -12.35 1.93
N VAL A 100 1.74 -11.60 2.28
CA VAL A 100 1.78 -10.56 3.32
C VAL A 100 2.24 -11.15 4.66
N ASP A 101 1.66 -12.27 5.09
CA ASP A 101 2.04 -12.94 6.34
C ASP A 101 3.52 -13.35 6.36
N ARG A 102 4.02 -13.91 5.25
CA ARG A 102 5.42 -14.31 5.11
C ARG A 102 6.39 -13.13 5.21
N VAL A 103 6.03 -11.96 4.70
CA VAL A 103 6.87 -10.75 4.77
C VAL A 103 6.80 -10.11 6.16
N ALA A 104 5.59 -10.04 6.74
CA ALA A 104 5.37 -9.52 8.08
C ALA A 104 6.06 -10.38 9.15
N GLY A 105 5.98 -11.71 9.03
CA GLY A 105 6.58 -12.66 9.98
C GLY A 105 6.09 -12.41 11.40
N ASP A 106 7.02 -12.45 12.35
CA ASP A 106 6.79 -12.18 13.78
C ASP A 106 6.86 -10.68 14.15
N ARG A 107 7.04 -9.79 13.16
CA ARG A 107 7.19 -8.35 13.38
C ARG A 107 5.83 -7.64 13.46
N PRO A 108 5.76 -6.49 14.15
CA PRO A 108 4.61 -5.61 14.01
C PRO A 108 4.38 -5.25 12.53
N ALA A 109 3.13 -5.21 12.10
CA ALA A 109 2.79 -4.90 10.71
C ALA A 109 1.62 -3.91 10.58
N ALA A 110 1.76 -2.91 9.70
CA ALA A 110 0.65 -2.09 9.24
C ALA A 110 0.39 -2.35 7.76
N TRP A 111 -0.88 -2.47 7.34
CA TRP A 111 -1.26 -2.72 5.95
C TRP A 111 -2.34 -1.73 5.49
N ILE A 112 -1.95 -0.87 4.54
CA ILE A 112 -2.78 0.13 3.88
C ILE A 112 -3.27 -0.47 2.56
N ASP A 113 -4.57 -0.69 2.43
CA ASP A 113 -5.21 -1.37 1.30
C ASP A 113 -6.68 -0.95 1.23
N ASP A 114 -7.27 -0.89 0.05
CA ASP A 114 -8.71 -0.66 -0.11
C ASP A 114 -9.51 -1.96 0.06
N ASN A 115 -8.85 -3.12 -0.08
CA ASN A 115 -9.50 -4.42 -0.21
C ASN A 115 -9.09 -5.42 0.88
N HIS A 116 -9.29 -5.02 2.15
CA HIS A 116 -9.14 -5.92 3.29
C HIS A 116 -10.26 -6.98 3.32
N THR A 117 -10.04 -8.07 2.60
CA THR A 117 -10.96 -9.22 2.54
C THR A 117 -11.23 -9.82 3.93
N PRO A 118 -12.31 -10.62 4.11
CA PRO A 118 -12.55 -11.34 5.37
C PRO A 118 -11.38 -12.21 5.82
N ARG A 119 -10.57 -12.72 4.89
CA ARG A 119 -9.34 -13.46 5.20
C ARG A 119 -8.26 -12.55 5.80
N GLY A 120 -8.08 -11.35 5.24
CA GLY A 120 -7.16 -10.34 5.77
C GLY A 120 -7.54 -9.88 7.18
N LEU A 121 -8.83 -9.61 7.40
CA LEU A 121 -9.35 -9.24 8.73
C LEU A 121 -9.09 -10.34 9.78
N ARG A 122 -9.39 -11.61 9.43
CA ARG A 122 -9.12 -12.75 10.32
C ARG A 122 -7.63 -12.94 10.58
N TRP A 123 -6.79 -12.76 9.57
CA TRP A 123 -5.34 -12.83 9.70
C TRP A 123 -4.83 -11.78 10.68
N ALA A 124 -5.20 -10.52 10.51
CA ALA A 124 -4.75 -9.44 11.41
C ALA A 124 -5.20 -9.67 12.87
N ALA A 125 -6.45 -10.09 13.07
CA ALA A 125 -6.99 -10.37 14.41
C ALA A 125 -6.32 -11.58 15.10
N ALA A 126 -5.81 -12.54 14.33
CA ALA A 126 -5.17 -13.75 14.85
C ALA A 126 -3.66 -13.58 15.10
N ARG A 127 -3.03 -12.49 14.64
CA ARG A 127 -1.59 -12.27 14.79
C ARG A 127 -1.23 -11.95 16.24
N PRO A 128 -0.21 -12.62 16.82
CA PRO A 128 0.31 -12.26 18.14
C PRO A 128 1.07 -10.93 18.14
N ALA A 129 1.70 -10.58 17.01
CA ALA A 129 2.41 -9.33 16.85
C ALA A 129 1.41 -8.17 16.59
N PRO A 130 1.66 -6.95 17.11
CA PRO A 130 0.81 -5.80 16.86
C PRO A 130 0.55 -5.64 15.37
N THR A 131 -0.73 -5.57 14.98
CA THR A 131 -1.12 -5.46 13.58
C THR A 131 -2.17 -4.37 13.41
N LEU A 132 -1.91 -3.44 12.48
CA LEU A 132 -2.83 -2.36 12.11
C LEU A 132 -3.30 -2.58 10.67
N LEU A 133 -4.61 -2.54 10.44
CA LEU A 133 -5.18 -2.45 9.10
C LEU A 133 -5.70 -1.03 8.89
N VAL A 134 -5.32 -0.43 7.76
CA VAL A 134 -5.82 0.86 7.31
C VAL A 134 -6.62 0.62 6.04
N SER A 135 -7.94 0.69 6.17
CA SER A 135 -8.87 0.52 5.05
C SER A 135 -9.07 1.85 4.34
N VAL A 136 -8.78 1.89 3.05
CA VAL A 136 -8.92 3.09 2.22
C VAL A 136 -10.17 2.99 1.34
N ASP A 137 -10.89 4.09 1.17
CA ASP A 137 -11.97 4.17 0.18
C ASP A 137 -11.36 4.37 -1.22
N PRO A 138 -11.54 3.44 -2.18
CA PRO A 138 -10.94 3.55 -3.50
C PRO A 138 -11.48 4.71 -4.34
N ALA A 139 -12.59 5.34 -3.93
CA ALA A 139 -13.10 6.55 -4.57
C ALA A 139 -12.42 7.83 -4.08
N VAL A 140 -11.69 7.76 -2.97
CA VAL A 140 -10.96 8.90 -2.36
C VAL A 140 -9.44 8.71 -2.50
N GLY A 141 -8.97 7.47 -2.38
CA GLY A 141 -7.56 7.18 -2.15
C GLY A 141 -7.17 7.47 -0.70
N TRP A 142 -5.91 7.21 -0.37
CA TRP A 142 -5.42 7.45 0.98
C TRP A 142 -5.39 8.95 1.30
N THR A 143 -5.56 9.27 2.57
CA THR A 143 -5.54 10.64 3.07
C THR A 143 -4.34 10.85 3.99
N ARG A 144 -4.05 12.12 4.30
CA ARG A 144 -3.02 12.46 5.29
C ARG A 144 -3.30 11.78 6.64
N SER A 145 -4.57 11.69 7.04
CA SER A 145 -4.99 11.01 8.27
C SER A 145 -4.65 9.52 8.28
N ASP A 146 -4.75 8.84 7.14
CA ASP A 146 -4.38 7.42 7.03
C ASP A 146 -2.89 7.20 7.25
N VAL A 147 -2.06 8.09 6.68
CA VAL A 147 -0.60 8.10 6.87
C VAL A 147 -0.25 8.42 8.32
N ASP A 148 -0.86 9.45 8.90
CA ASP A 148 -0.62 9.85 10.30
C ASP A 148 -1.00 8.74 11.29
N ASN A 149 -2.12 8.05 11.06
CA ASN A 149 -2.53 6.91 11.87
C ASN A 149 -1.43 5.81 11.91
N VAL A 150 -0.82 5.50 10.76
CA VAL A 150 0.29 4.53 10.72
C VAL A 150 1.52 5.06 11.46
N LEU A 151 1.89 6.32 11.25
CA LEU A 151 3.06 6.93 11.91
C LEU A 151 2.89 7.00 13.43
N GLU A 152 1.70 7.37 13.91
CA GLU A 152 1.37 7.40 15.34
C GLU A 152 1.37 5.99 15.93
N TRP A 153 0.79 5.02 15.23
CA TRP A 153 0.82 3.62 15.65
C TRP A 153 2.26 3.09 15.78
N VAL A 154 3.14 3.39 14.81
CA VAL A 154 4.56 3.02 14.87
C VAL A 154 5.26 3.64 16.08
N ARG A 155 4.96 4.89 16.44
CA ARG A 155 5.54 5.56 17.62
C ARG A 155 5.12 4.92 18.95
N CYS A 156 4.04 4.14 18.95
CA CYS A 156 3.50 3.46 20.12
C CYS A 156 3.97 1.99 20.27
N LEU A 157 4.78 1.48 19.33
CA LEU A 157 5.37 0.13 19.39
C LEU A 157 6.57 0.04 20.35
#